data_AF-A0A7Y6XHQ9-F1
#
_entry.id   AF-A0A7Y6XHQ9-F1
#
_cell.length_a   1.000
_cell.length_b   1.000
_cell.length_c   1.000
_cell.angle_alpha   90.00
_cell.angle_beta   90.00
_cell.angle_gamma   90.00
#
_symmetry.space_group_name_H-M   'P 1'
#
loop_
_entity.id
_entity.type
_entity.pdbx_description
1 polymer ?
#
loop_
_entity_poly.entity_id
_entity_poly.type
_entity_poly.pdbx_seq_one_letter_code
_entity_poly.pdbx_strand_id
1 'polypeptide(L)'
;MGPGQRVIAELNALEKAFSKTDFVAEKGPLQAIVRSLRPMRLKSLEDLDLNTRGKLITTMLRVQRQPKPAAPEASAPAEAEASAPVEASAEAAAPAEGAEGTTEAAAPAEAAAPAAPAVDPAKEKLDAWTDVLFLVGQVWRAAGDRERAEVAFAASGRQPGPEVEEPAAPAARTEARPERGERRDRPERGERPPRGERPERGAAGGERRERPERAPRGERPERAERPERGERRPMPELTGDWKDQAKQLEAMGRTRDAARLHERNNGFADATRLFEAGGDLKSALRTSLAGSDNDAARRLVGTLPPDQLAPTLEKAGAYELLMEHYVGKGDFENVARLYERARQFDQAALAYERAGKLTLARKAYERSRDMASANRIRGLEVKSLVERGDRLGAATLLVAAGQRREAVEVLGTLPPPKAFHFMQRLKLDEEAKELAQRELARAEQEQKPAGRARWLELLGDVAASAEAWEAAGRKDKALPLHEKLGNLPRAAQLAEELQQRDKAVALYTQLNDTAGVERAKALPETPVATPASAESSDGGAGGEEGDVPPDASSAE
;
A
#
# COMPACT_ATOMS: atom_id res chain seq x y z
N MET A 1 11.01 -11.47 -18.45
CA MET A 1 10.19 -11.23 -17.25
C MET A 1 8.87 -11.95 -17.42
N GLY A 2 8.50 -12.77 -16.44
CA GLY A 2 7.18 -13.42 -16.41
C GLY A 2 6.06 -12.38 -16.32
N PRO A 3 4.83 -12.73 -16.71
CA PRO A 3 3.74 -11.75 -16.77
C PRO A 3 3.40 -11.19 -15.37
N GLY A 4 3.56 -11.96 -14.28
CA GLY A 4 3.43 -11.46 -12.90
C GLY A 4 4.50 -10.41 -12.52
N GLN A 5 5.76 -10.59 -12.94
CA GLN A 5 6.81 -9.59 -12.70
C GLN A 5 6.53 -8.27 -13.44
N ARG A 6 5.91 -8.32 -14.62
CA ARG A 6 5.49 -7.11 -15.35
C ARG A 6 4.40 -6.38 -14.57
N VAL A 7 3.40 -7.10 -14.08
CA VAL A 7 2.34 -6.52 -13.22
C VAL A 7 2.95 -5.82 -12.01
N ILE A 8 3.92 -6.43 -11.31
CA ILE A 8 4.60 -5.80 -10.17
C ILE A 8 5.33 -4.50 -10.58
N ALA A 9 6.02 -4.49 -11.74
CA ALA A 9 6.73 -3.31 -12.21
C ALA A 9 5.76 -2.16 -12.50
N GLU A 10 4.63 -2.43 -13.15
CA GLU A 10 3.58 -1.44 -13.43
C GLU A 10 2.88 -0.98 -12.15
N LEU A 11 2.67 -1.85 -11.15
CA LEU A 11 2.14 -1.46 -9.84
C LEU A 11 3.05 -0.45 -9.14
N ASN A 12 4.37 -0.63 -9.19
CA ASN A 12 5.31 0.35 -8.62
C ASN A 12 5.28 1.69 -9.37
N ALA A 13 5.06 1.69 -10.70
CA ALA A 13 4.90 2.90 -11.49
C ALA A 13 3.58 3.62 -11.13
N LEU A 14 2.51 2.86 -10.95
CA LEU A 14 1.21 3.35 -10.50
C LEU A 14 1.29 3.98 -9.10
N GLU A 15 1.98 3.34 -8.13
CA GLU A 15 2.17 3.89 -6.79
C GLU A 15 2.87 5.26 -6.81
N LYS A 16 3.84 5.45 -7.72
CA LYS A 16 4.51 6.74 -7.91
C LYS A 16 3.58 7.80 -8.49
N ALA A 17 2.75 7.46 -9.47
CA ALA A 17 1.75 8.39 -10.04
C ALA A 17 0.68 8.76 -9.00
N PHE A 18 0.17 7.76 -8.28
CA PHE A 18 -0.79 7.90 -7.20
C PHE A 18 -0.32 8.87 -6.10
N SER A 19 0.96 8.80 -5.71
CA SER A 19 1.52 9.69 -4.68
C SER A 19 1.46 11.19 -5.04
N LYS A 20 1.31 11.52 -6.33
CA LYS A 20 1.17 12.89 -6.84
C LYS A 20 -0.27 13.29 -7.12
N THR A 21 -1.23 12.36 -6.94
CA THR A 21 -2.66 12.57 -7.29
C THR A 21 -2.86 12.99 -8.76
N ASP A 22 -2.00 12.48 -9.65
CA ASP A 22 -2.04 12.76 -11.09
C ASP A 22 -2.80 11.66 -11.83
N PHE A 23 -4.11 11.84 -11.98
CA PHE A 23 -5.00 10.87 -12.63
C PHE A 23 -4.63 10.59 -14.10
N VAL A 24 -3.95 11.51 -14.78
CA VAL A 24 -3.54 11.30 -16.18
C VAL A 24 -2.35 10.34 -16.23
N ALA A 25 -1.38 10.51 -15.33
CA ALA A 25 -0.23 9.62 -15.20
C ALA A 25 -0.60 8.19 -14.74
N GLU A 26 -1.71 8.03 -14.02
CA GLU A 26 -2.19 6.71 -13.55
C GLU A 26 -2.76 5.82 -14.68
N LYS A 27 -3.28 6.40 -15.76
CA LYS A 27 -3.93 5.67 -16.87
C LYS A 27 -2.99 4.67 -17.55
N GLY A 28 -1.75 5.08 -17.82
CA GLY A 28 -0.76 4.26 -18.53
C GLY A 28 -0.43 2.95 -17.81
N PRO A 29 0.01 2.98 -16.54
CA PRO A 29 0.27 1.79 -15.74
C PRO A 29 -0.96 0.88 -15.60
N LEU A 30 -2.16 1.44 -15.38
CA LEU A 30 -3.39 0.65 -15.28
C LEU A 30 -3.70 -0.12 -16.57
N GLN A 31 -3.59 0.52 -17.74
CA GLN A 31 -3.75 -0.15 -19.03
C GLN A 31 -2.70 -1.24 -19.26
N ALA A 32 -1.46 -1.03 -18.83
CA ALA A 32 -0.39 -2.02 -18.93
C ALA A 32 -0.63 -3.24 -18.03
N ILE A 33 -1.21 -3.03 -16.83
CA ILE A 33 -1.65 -4.11 -15.94
C ILE A 33 -2.75 -4.92 -16.60
N VAL A 34 -3.81 -4.29 -17.11
CA VAL A 34 -4.91 -5.00 -17.82
C VAL A 34 -4.37 -5.82 -18.98
N ARG A 35 -3.49 -5.23 -19.81
CA ARG A 35 -2.85 -5.93 -20.95
C ARG A 35 -2.00 -7.12 -20.51
N SER A 36 -1.40 -7.07 -19.32
CA SER A 36 -0.57 -8.15 -18.77
C SER A 36 -1.41 -9.26 -18.13
N LEU A 37 -2.55 -8.93 -17.54
CA LEU A 37 -3.45 -9.90 -16.89
C LEU A 37 -4.34 -10.65 -17.89
N ARG A 38 -4.86 -9.99 -18.93
CA ARG A 38 -5.77 -10.64 -19.91
C ARG A 38 -5.25 -11.97 -20.51
N PRO A 39 -3.98 -12.08 -20.95
CA PRO A 39 -3.45 -13.34 -21.49
C PRO A 39 -3.37 -14.47 -20.46
N MET A 40 -3.35 -14.16 -19.16
CA MET A 40 -3.28 -15.17 -18.11
C MET A 40 -4.60 -15.92 -17.90
N ARG A 41 -5.73 -15.35 -18.33
CA ARG A 41 -7.08 -15.95 -18.20
C ARG A 41 -7.39 -16.43 -16.78
N LEU A 42 -7.09 -15.59 -15.80
CA LEU A 42 -7.31 -15.86 -14.38
C LEU A 42 -8.81 -16.02 -14.14
N LYS A 43 -9.22 -17.10 -13.48
CA LYS A 43 -10.61 -17.30 -13.09
C LYS A 43 -10.90 -16.69 -11.73
N SER A 44 -9.88 -16.72 -10.88
CA SER A 44 -9.91 -16.18 -9.53
C SER A 44 -8.63 -15.40 -9.26
N LEU A 45 -8.73 -14.44 -8.35
CA LEU A 45 -7.60 -13.67 -7.87
C LEU A 45 -6.55 -14.56 -7.15
N GLU A 46 -6.96 -15.76 -6.72
CA GLU A 46 -6.09 -16.77 -6.12
C GLU A 46 -5.13 -17.46 -7.11
N ASP A 47 -5.40 -17.34 -8.42
CA ASP A 47 -4.54 -17.88 -9.48
C ASP A 47 -3.24 -17.06 -9.64
N LEU A 48 -3.17 -15.86 -9.03
CA LEU A 48 -1.97 -15.03 -8.97
C LEU A 48 -1.04 -15.46 -7.83
N ASP A 49 0.27 -15.30 -8.03
CA ASP A 49 1.23 -15.52 -6.96
C ASP A 49 0.95 -14.60 -5.76
N LEU A 50 1.20 -15.10 -4.55
CA LEU A 50 0.83 -14.43 -3.29
C LEU A 50 1.34 -12.98 -3.20
N ASN A 51 2.53 -12.72 -3.75
CA ASN A 51 3.16 -11.40 -3.72
C ASN A 51 2.49 -10.43 -4.71
N THR A 52 2.32 -10.84 -5.97
CA THR A 52 1.58 -10.04 -6.98
C THR A 52 0.16 -9.79 -6.51
N ARG A 53 -0.51 -10.81 -5.98
CA ARG A 53 -1.88 -10.74 -5.45
C ARG A 53 -2.01 -9.71 -4.34
N GLY A 54 -1.17 -9.80 -3.30
CA GLY A 54 -1.21 -8.87 -2.17
C GLY A 54 -0.96 -7.42 -2.57
N LYS A 55 0.01 -7.19 -3.47
CA LYS A 55 0.33 -5.86 -3.99
C LYS A 55 -0.78 -5.29 -4.87
N LEU A 56 -1.33 -6.11 -5.78
CA LEU A 56 -2.44 -5.72 -6.65
C LEU A 56 -3.64 -5.27 -5.80
N ILE A 57 -4.03 -6.08 -4.80
CA ILE A 57 -5.16 -5.73 -3.93
C ILE A 57 -4.93 -4.41 -3.22
N THR A 58 -3.79 -4.28 -2.55
CA THR A 58 -3.49 -3.10 -1.73
C THR A 58 -3.44 -1.83 -2.58
N THR A 59 -2.84 -1.90 -3.77
CA THR A 59 -2.71 -0.75 -4.67
C THR A 59 -4.06 -0.35 -5.26
N MET A 60 -4.85 -1.30 -5.79
CA MET A 60 -6.16 -1.01 -6.37
C MET A 60 -7.13 -0.43 -5.33
N LEU A 61 -7.12 -0.93 -4.09
CA LEU A 61 -7.95 -0.39 -3.02
C LEU A 61 -7.54 1.03 -2.60
N ARG A 62 -6.26 1.40 -2.71
CA ARG A 62 -5.81 2.77 -2.45
C ARG A 62 -6.25 3.72 -3.55
N VAL A 63 -6.09 3.34 -4.82
CA VAL A 63 -6.56 4.14 -5.97
C VAL A 63 -8.08 4.36 -5.87
N GLN A 64 -8.85 3.32 -5.53
CA GLN A 64 -10.31 3.43 -5.37
C GLN A 64 -10.75 4.35 -4.21
N ARG A 65 -9.89 4.60 -3.22
CA ARG A 65 -10.17 5.48 -2.06
C ARG A 65 -9.76 6.95 -2.30
N GLN A 66 -9.24 7.30 -3.48
CA GLN A 66 -8.94 8.70 -3.79
C GLN A 66 -10.22 9.55 -3.71
N PRO A 67 -10.17 10.75 -3.12
CA PRO A 67 -11.31 11.63 -3.04
C PRO A 67 -11.79 11.98 -4.45
N LYS A 68 -13.10 11.87 -4.69
CA LYS A 68 -13.71 12.29 -5.95
C LYS A 68 -13.51 13.81 -6.10
N PRO A 69 -12.92 14.30 -7.21
CA PRO A 69 -12.80 15.74 -7.43
C PRO A 69 -14.20 16.39 -7.46
N ALA A 70 -14.31 17.60 -6.92
CA ALA A 70 -15.56 18.35 -6.90
C ALA A 70 -16.09 18.47 -8.33
N ALA A 71 -17.37 18.14 -8.52
CA ALA A 71 -18.01 18.36 -9.81
C ALA A 71 -17.97 19.87 -10.11
N PRO A 72 -17.63 20.30 -11.33
CA PRO A 72 -17.78 21.71 -11.69
C PRO A 72 -19.24 22.07 -11.42
N GLU A 73 -19.45 23.00 -10.50
CA GLU A 73 -20.79 23.51 -10.20
C GLU A 73 -21.35 23.98 -11.53
N ALA A 74 -22.44 23.35 -11.98
CA ALA A 74 -23.07 23.69 -13.22
C ALA A 74 -23.42 25.17 -13.11
N SER A 75 -22.62 26.02 -13.76
CA SER A 75 -22.87 27.45 -13.85
C SER A 75 -24.32 27.57 -14.27
N ALA A 76 -25.16 28.05 -13.35
CA ALA A 76 -26.58 28.20 -13.57
C ALA A 76 -26.75 28.89 -14.93
N PRO A 77 -27.64 28.39 -15.81
CA PRO A 77 -27.83 29.01 -17.12
C PRO A 77 -28.11 30.48 -16.87
N ALA A 78 -27.19 31.34 -17.30
CA ALA A 78 -27.34 32.78 -17.21
C ALA A 78 -28.66 33.12 -17.91
N GLU A 79 -29.66 33.50 -17.11
CA GLU A 79 -30.86 34.14 -17.62
C GLU A 79 -30.40 35.31 -18.48
N ALA A 80 -30.83 35.27 -19.74
CA ALA A 80 -30.61 36.31 -20.70
C ALA A 80 -31.34 37.57 -20.23
N GLU A 81 -30.67 38.39 -19.43
CA GLU A 81 -31.14 39.75 -19.17
C GLU A 81 -30.80 40.65 -20.35
N ALA A 82 -31.88 41.29 -20.79
CA ALA A 82 -32.00 42.24 -21.86
C ALA A 82 -30.96 43.37 -21.82
N SER A 83 -30.43 43.63 -23.01
CA SER A 83 -30.01 44.93 -23.52
C SER A 83 -30.74 46.14 -22.94
N ALA A 84 -29.98 47.06 -22.32
CA ALA A 84 -30.27 48.49 -22.21
C ALA A 84 -29.00 49.29 -21.83
N PRO A 85 -28.94 50.60 -22.15
CA PRO A 85 -27.76 51.20 -22.76
C PRO A 85 -26.85 51.99 -21.81
N VAL A 86 -25.69 52.30 -22.38
CA VAL A 86 -24.55 53.05 -21.87
C VAL A 86 -24.89 54.54 -21.65
N GLU A 87 -24.67 55.03 -20.43
CA GLU A 87 -24.33 56.43 -20.08
C GLU A 87 -23.09 56.35 -19.17
N ALA A 88 -21.87 56.66 -19.65
CA ALA A 88 -21.28 58.01 -19.78
C ALA A 88 -20.97 58.67 -18.43
N SER A 89 -19.73 58.50 -17.94
CA SER A 89 -18.84 59.56 -17.42
C SER A 89 -17.79 59.00 -16.44
N ALA A 90 -16.51 59.07 -16.82
CA ALA A 90 -15.54 59.90 -16.13
C ALA A 90 -14.15 59.75 -16.78
N GLU A 91 -13.80 60.83 -17.44
CA GLU A 91 -12.54 61.26 -18.02
C GLU A 91 -11.49 61.56 -16.92
N ALA A 92 -10.25 61.09 -17.09
CA ALA A 92 -9.01 61.84 -16.78
C ALA A 92 -7.75 61.05 -17.20
N ALA A 93 -7.09 61.55 -18.24
CA ALA A 93 -5.71 61.27 -18.64
C ALA A 93 -4.73 61.93 -17.62
N ALA A 94 -3.40 61.73 -17.54
CA ALA A 94 -2.32 61.40 -18.49
C ALA A 94 -0.99 61.14 -17.65
N PRO A 95 0.26 61.26 -18.17
CA PRO A 95 1.10 60.13 -18.60
C PRO A 95 2.56 60.16 -18.06
N ALA A 96 3.40 59.19 -18.47
CA ALA A 96 4.89 59.17 -18.63
C ALA A 96 5.47 57.80 -18.23
N GLU A 97 6.59 57.25 -18.71
CA GLU A 97 7.46 57.35 -19.90
C GLU A 97 8.41 56.11 -19.81
N GLY A 98 8.99 55.69 -20.94
CA GLY A 98 10.14 54.75 -21.05
C GLY A 98 9.80 53.35 -21.61
N ALA A 99 9.96 53.04 -22.91
CA ALA A 99 11.22 52.80 -23.66
C ALA A 99 12.10 51.74 -22.95
N GLU A 100 12.49 50.58 -23.50
CA GLU A 100 13.00 50.16 -24.83
C GLU A 100 12.55 48.69 -25.06
N GLY A 101 12.43 48.08 -26.24
CA GLY A 101 13.07 48.27 -27.53
C GLY A 101 13.77 46.96 -27.95
N THR A 102 13.09 46.07 -28.67
CA THR A 102 13.71 45.11 -29.62
C THR A 102 12.66 44.57 -30.59
N THR A 103 12.86 44.88 -31.87
CA THR A 103 12.10 44.42 -33.05
C THR A 103 12.96 43.52 -33.94
N GLU A 104 12.29 42.88 -34.90
CA GLU A 104 12.75 41.96 -35.97
C GLU A 104 12.86 40.48 -35.56
N ALA A 105 12.24 39.51 -36.25
CA ALA A 105 11.90 39.47 -37.67
C ALA A 105 10.56 38.74 -37.93
N ALA A 106 9.88 39.19 -38.99
CA ALA A 106 8.60 38.71 -39.48
C ALA A 106 8.76 37.52 -40.46
N ALA A 107 7.84 36.55 -40.37
CA ALA A 107 7.56 35.50 -41.35
C ALA A 107 6.04 35.21 -41.36
N PRO A 108 5.48 34.66 -42.45
CA PRO A 108 4.19 35.08 -42.99
C PRO A 108 2.96 34.44 -42.34
N ALA A 109 1.85 35.17 -42.44
CA ALA A 109 0.53 34.84 -41.95
C ALA A 109 0.02 33.47 -42.44
N GLU A 110 -0.02 32.51 -41.53
CA GLU A 110 -0.78 31.27 -41.64
C GLU A 110 -2.18 31.51 -41.03
N ALA A 111 -3.22 31.18 -41.80
CA ALA A 111 -4.61 31.46 -41.49
C ALA A 111 -5.02 30.88 -40.13
N ALA A 112 -5.46 31.76 -39.23
CA ALA A 112 -5.93 31.42 -37.89
C ALA A 112 -7.16 30.51 -37.96
N ALA A 113 -6.96 29.22 -37.63
CA ALA A 113 -8.04 28.29 -37.33
C ALA A 113 -8.82 28.80 -36.09
N PRO A 114 -10.14 28.60 -36.02
CA PRO A 114 -10.96 29.06 -34.92
C PRO A 114 -10.46 28.49 -33.59
N ALA A 115 -10.20 29.37 -32.61
CA ALA A 115 -9.74 29.00 -31.28
C ALA A 115 -10.70 27.99 -30.65
N ALA A 116 -10.18 26.79 -30.34
CA ALA A 116 -10.94 25.76 -29.64
C ALA A 116 -11.42 26.30 -28.28
N PRO A 117 -12.65 25.94 -27.85
CA PRO A 117 -13.19 26.41 -26.58
C PRO A 117 -12.28 25.96 -25.42
N ALA A 118 -11.93 26.89 -24.53
CA ALA A 118 -11.13 26.60 -23.33
C ALA A 118 -11.86 25.56 -22.48
N VAL A 119 -11.25 24.39 -22.29
CA VAL A 119 -11.80 23.31 -21.48
C VAL A 119 -11.58 23.63 -20.00
N ASP A 120 -12.63 23.50 -19.19
CA ASP A 120 -12.56 23.70 -17.74
C ASP A 120 -11.65 22.63 -17.10
N PRO A 121 -10.55 23.01 -16.42
CA PRO A 121 -9.63 22.06 -15.80
C PRO A 121 -10.27 21.19 -14.71
N ALA A 122 -11.36 21.64 -14.08
CA ALA A 122 -12.10 20.83 -13.10
C ALA A 122 -12.81 19.66 -13.78
N LYS A 123 -13.37 19.89 -14.97
CA LYS A 123 -14.01 18.86 -15.78
C LYS A 123 -12.99 17.83 -16.27
N GLU A 124 -11.81 18.27 -16.73
CA GLU A 124 -10.74 17.36 -17.16
C GLU A 124 -10.26 16.44 -16.02
N LYS A 125 -10.13 16.99 -14.80
CA LYS A 125 -9.78 16.19 -13.61
C LYS A 125 -10.85 15.17 -13.26
N LEU A 126 -12.12 15.55 -13.32
CA LEU A 126 -13.24 14.63 -13.08
C LEU A 126 -13.28 13.52 -14.14
N ASP A 127 -13.11 13.87 -15.42
CA ASP A 127 -13.07 12.90 -16.52
C ASP A 127 -11.88 11.94 -16.36
N ALA A 128 -10.70 12.46 -15.99
CA ALA A 128 -9.53 11.63 -15.71
C ALA A 128 -9.75 10.68 -14.53
N TRP A 129 -10.39 11.13 -13.45
CA TRP A 129 -10.76 10.28 -12.31
C TRP A 129 -11.75 9.18 -12.70
N THR A 130 -12.78 9.50 -13.50
CA THR A 130 -13.75 8.49 -13.97
C THR A 130 -13.09 7.42 -14.85
N ASP A 131 -12.15 7.82 -15.72
CA ASP A 131 -11.37 6.90 -16.54
C ASP A 131 -10.47 5.98 -15.69
N VAL A 132 -9.84 6.52 -14.65
CA VAL A 132 -9.02 5.73 -13.71
C VAL A 132 -9.87 4.67 -13.01
N LEU A 133 -11.03 5.04 -12.46
CA LEU A 133 -11.92 4.08 -11.81
C LEU A 133 -12.45 3.01 -12.77
N PHE A 134 -12.76 3.40 -14.00
CA PHE A 134 -13.17 2.45 -15.04
C PHE A 134 -12.05 1.43 -15.35
N LEU A 135 -10.79 1.89 -15.43
CA LEU A 135 -9.63 1.01 -15.62
C LEU A 135 -9.38 0.11 -14.40
N VAL A 136 -9.57 0.61 -13.18
CA VAL A 136 -9.51 -0.23 -11.96
C VAL A 136 -10.55 -1.35 -12.03
N GLY A 137 -11.78 -1.06 -12.49
CA GLY A 137 -12.79 -2.08 -12.75
C GLY A 137 -12.35 -3.14 -13.78
N GLN A 138 -11.67 -2.72 -14.85
CA GLN A 138 -11.11 -3.65 -15.83
C GLN A 138 -9.98 -4.51 -15.25
N VAL A 139 -9.14 -3.96 -14.37
CA VAL A 139 -8.08 -4.71 -13.69
C VAL A 139 -8.68 -5.80 -12.80
N TRP A 140 -9.68 -5.46 -11.98
CA TRP A 140 -10.37 -6.44 -11.13
C TRP A 140 -11.05 -7.55 -11.93
N ARG A 141 -11.74 -7.18 -13.02
CA ARG A 141 -12.34 -8.16 -13.94
C ARG A 141 -11.29 -9.08 -14.57
N ALA A 142 -10.17 -8.53 -15.05
CA ALA A 142 -9.08 -9.33 -15.63
C ALA A 142 -8.36 -10.23 -14.60
N ALA A 143 -8.43 -9.87 -13.31
CA ALA A 143 -7.92 -10.67 -12.20
C ALA A 143 -8.93 -11.72 -11.68
N GLY A 144 -10.14 -11.78 -12.24
CA GLY A 144 -11.18 -12.74 -11.84
C GLY A 144 -12.04 -12.33 -10.64
N ASP A 145 -11.97 -11.08 -10.18
CA ASP A 145 -12.77 -10.57 -9.05
C ASP A 145 -13.93 -9.69 -9.56
N ARG A 146 -15.10 -10.32 -9.76
CA ARG A 146 -16.28 -9.66 -10.36
C ARG A 146 -16.93 -8.64 -9.44
N GLU A 147 -17.04 -8.94 -8.15
CA GLU A 147 -17.70 -8.06 -7.17
C GLU A 147 -16.96 -6.73 -7.06
N ARG A 148 -15.63 -6.74 -6.93
CA ARG A 148 -14.84 -5.50 -6.86
C ARG A 148 -14.84 -4.74 -8.18
N ALA A 149 -14.90 -5.45 -9.31
CA ALA A 149 -15.03 -4.82 -10.61
C ALA A 149 -16.32 -4.03 -10.71
N GLU A 150 -17.46 -4.60 -10.28
CA GLU A 150 -18.77 -3.94 -10.30
C GLU A 150 -18.81 -2.67 -9.45
N VAL A 151 -18.22 -2.69 -8.24
CA VAL A 151 -18.13 -1.50 -7.37
C VAL A 151 -17.31 -0.38 -8.05
N ALA A 152 -16.20 -0.72 -8.71
CA ALA A 152 -15.38 0.25 -9.42
C ALA A 152 -16.09 0.82 -10.67
N PHE A 153 -16.80 -0.03 -11.43
CA PHE A 153 -17.61 0.43 -12.57
C PHE A 153 -18.76 1.33 -12.13
N ALA A 154 -19.46 0.99 -11.04
CA ALA A 154 -20.51 1.83 -10.48
C ALA A 154 -19.98 3.21 -10.05
N ALA A 155 -18.81 3.26 -9.39
CA ALA A 155 -18.18 4.51 -8.99
C ALA A 155 -17.75 5.38 -10.18
N SER A 156 -17.34 4.75 -11.29
CA SER A 156 -17.01 5.47 -12.55
C SER A 156 -18.24 5.98 -13.31
N GLY A 157 -19.45 5.46 -13.02
CA GLY A 157 -20.67 5.73 -13.77
C GLY A 157 -20.69 5.13 -15.18
N ARG A 158 -19.68 4.35 -15.59
CA ARG A 158 -19.59 3.71 -16.91
C ARG A 158 -19.76 2.20 -16.78
N GLN A 159 -20.71 1.64 -17.51
CA GLN A 159 -20.82 0.18 -17.63
C GLN A 159 -19.77 -0.34 -18.62
N PRO A 160 -19.05 -1.42 -18.29
CA PRO A 160 -18.18 -2.07 -19.26
C PRO A 160 -19.06 -2.66 -20.37
N GLY A 161 -18.76 -2.32 -21.62
CA GLY A 161 -19.46 -2.90 -22.77
C GLY A 161 -19.38 -4.44 -22.74
N PRO A 162 -20.35 -5.14 -23.39
CA PRO A 162 -20.28 -6.58 -23.53
C PRO A 162 -18.95 -6.91 -24.19
N GLU A 163 -18.11 -7.63 -23.44
CA GLU A 163 -16.77 -7.97 -23.89
C GLU A 163 -16.97 -8.83 -25.14
N VAL A 164 -16.60 -8.30 -26.31
CA VAL A 164 -16.49 -9.11 -27.51
C VAL A 164 -15.38 -10.08 -27.19
N GLU A 165 -15.77 -11.28 -26.76
CA GLU A 165 -14.88 -12.37 -26.39
C GLU A 165 -14.03 -12.66 -27.62
N GLU A 166 -12.88 -12.01 -27.69
CA GLU A 166 -12.03 -11.98 -28.87
C GLU A 166 -11.66 -13.45 -29.14
N PRO A 167 -12.16 -14.03 -30.24
CA PRO A 167 -12.15 -15.47 -30.41
C PRO A 167 -10.71 -15.94 -30.31
N ALA A 168 -10.48 -16.80 -29.31
CA ALA A 168 -9.16 -17.25 -28.91
C ALA A 168 -8.30 -17.52 -30.15
N ALA A 169 -7.27 -16.69 -30.36
CA ALA A 169 -6.26 -16.95 -31.38
C ALA A 169 -5.82 -18.41 -31.20
N PRO A 170 -5.89 -19.25 -32.25
CA PRO A 170 -5.68 -20.67 -32.11
C PRO A 170 -4.32 -20.88 -31.49
N ALA A 171 -4.31 -21.41 -30.26
CA ALA A 171 -3.09 -21.73 -29.55
C ALA A 171 -2.23 -22.57 -30.50
N ALA A 172 -1.06 -22.04 -30.84
CA ALA A 172 -0.09 -22.76 -31.66
C ALA A 172 0.10 -24.13 -31.03
N ARG A 173 -0.30 -25.18 -31.76
CA ARG A 173 -0.09 -26.57 -31.37
C ARG A 173 1.42 -26.76 -31.24
N THR A 174 1.93 -26.64 -30.02
CA THR A 174 3.26 -27.13 -29.69
C THR A 174 3.17 -28.64 -29.80
N GLU A 175 3.66 -29.17 -30.92
CA GLU A 175 3.77 -30.60 -31.17
C GLU A 175 4.63 -31.23 -30.07
N ALA A 176 3.96 -31.88 -29.12
CA ALA A 176 4.58 -32.76 -28.16
C ALA A 176 5.12 -33.99 -28.91
N ARG A 177 6.41 -33.95 -29.21
CA ARG A 177 7.21 -35.10 -29.62
C ARG A 177 7.09 -36.19 -28.54
N PRO A 178 6.57 -37.40 -28.86
CA PRO A 178 6.39 -38.43 -27.86
C PRO A 178 7.75 -39.02 -27.47
N GLU A 179 8.10 -38.91 -26.19
CA GLU A 179 9.23 -39.64 -25.63
C GLU A 179 8.95 -41.13 -25.60
N ARG A 180 9.96 -41.84 -26.06
CA ARG A 180 10.02 -43.26 -26.31
C ARG A 180 10.34 -43.98 -25.00
N GLY A 181 9.31 -44.56 -24.40
CA GLY A 181 9.35 -45.86 -23.73
C GLY A 181 10.07 -45.93 -22.38
N GLU A 182 9.29 -46.26 -21.35
CA GLU A 182 9.66 -47.32 -20.44
C GLU A 182 8.40 -48.10 -20.02
N ARG A 183 8.43 -49.40 -20.33
CA ARG A 183 7.51 -50.43 -19.86
C ARG A 183 7.61 -50.53 -18.33
N ARG A 184 6.48 -50.48 -17.62
CA ARG A 184 6.04 -51.58 -16.74
C ARG A 184 4.64 -51.35 -16.13
N ASP A 185 3.89 -52.44 -16.17
CA ASP A 185 2.88 -52.93 -15.23
C ASP A 185 1.62 -52.11 -14.96
N ARG A 186 0.72 -52.25 -15.95
CA ARG A 186 -0.74 -52.40 -15.85
C ARG A 186 -1.23 -53.00 -14.51
N PRO A 187 -2.13 -52.31 -13.80
CA PRO A 187 -3.23 -52.93 -13.06
C PRO A 187 -4.59 -52.58 -13.69
N GLU A 188 -5.60 -53.29 -13.24
CA GLU A 188 -6.84 -53.57 -13.94
C GLU A 188 -7.84 -52.43 -13.98
N ARG A 189 -8.30 -52.14 -15.20
CA ARG A 189 -9.71 -52.00 -15.62
C ARG A 189 -10.75 -51.86 -14.50
N GLY A 190 -10.88 -50.63 -13.98
CA GLY A 190 -12.08 -50.14 -13.30
C GLY A 190 -13.01 -49.41 -14.28
N GLU A 191 -14.31 -49.61 -14.10
CA GLU A 191 -15.40 -49.37 -15.04
C GLU A 191 -15.61 -47.89 -15.41
N ARG A 192 -15.86 -47.67 -16.70
CA ARG A 192 -16.12 -46.37 -17.31
C ARG A 192 -17.62 -46.07 -17.23
N PRO A 193 -18.06 -44.97 -16.60
CA PRO A 193 -19.47 -44.57 -16.58
C PRO A 193 -19.98 -44.20 -17.99
N PRO A 194 -21.30 -44.35 -18.25
CA PRO A 194 -21.87 -44.16 -19.57
C PRO A 194 -21.79 -42.69 -20.02
N ARG A 195 -21.42 -42.56 -21.29
CA ARG A 195 -21.25 -41.32 -22.03
C ARG A 195 -22.63 -40.72 -22.30
N GLY A 196 -22.97 -39.69 -21.53
CA GLY A 196 -24.17 -38.87 -21.72
C GLY A 196 -24.24 -38.25 -23.11
N GLU A 197 -25.49 -38.16 -23.57
CA GLU A 197 -25.93 -37.84 -24.93
C GLU A 197 -25.50 -36.45 -25.37
N ARG A 198 -25.05 -36.40 -26.63
CA ARG A 198 -24.67 -35.18 -27.35
C ARG A 198 -25.96 -34.58 -27.93
N PRO A 199 -26.42 -33.40 -27.48
CA PRO A 199 -27.59 -32.78 -28.05
C PRO A 199 -27.31 -32.30 -29.46
N GLU A 200 -28.37 -32.38 -30.26
CA GLU A 200 -28.40 -32.23 -31.69
C GLU A 200 -28.04 -30.82 -32.18
N ARG A 201 -27.49 -30.87 -33.39
CA ARG A 201 -27.28 -29.78 -34.34
C ARG A 201 -28.64 -29.19 -34.73
N GLY A 202 -29.02 -28.07 -34.11
CA GLY A 202 -30.13 -27.21 -34.55
C GLY A 202 -29.61 -26.03 -35.38
N ALA A 203 -30.14 -25.90 -36.59
CA ALA A 203 -29.86 -24.86 -37.55
C ALA A 203 -30.83 -23.67 -37.39
N ALA A 204 -30.29 -22.45 -37.32
CA ALA A 204 -30.94 -21.17 -37.62
C ALA A 204 -29.79 -20.16 -37.72
N GLY A 205 -29.44 -19.56 -38.87
CA GLY A 205 -30.33 -18.81 -39.74
C GLY A 205 -30.27 -17.34 -39.29
N GLY A 206 -29.33 -16.55 -39.80
CA GLY A 206 -29.30 -15.11 -39.49
C GLY A 206 -27.99 -14.40 -39.81
N GLU A 207 -28.02 -13.61 -40.89
CA GLU A 207 -27.20 -12.41 -41.14
C GLU A 207 -25.69 -12.57 -41.39
N ARG A 208 -25.42 -12.83 -42.67
CA ARG A 208 -24.20 -12.49 -43.39
C ARG A 208 -23.98 -10.96 -43.32
N ARG A 209 -23.45 -10.44 -42.21
CA ARG A 209 -23.01 -9.04 -42.12
C ARG A 209 -21.63 -8.87 -42.73
N GLU A 210 -21.55 -7.79 -43.48
CA GLU A 210 -20.51 -7.44 -44.43
C GLU A 210 -19.14 -7.36 -43.76
N ARG A 211 -18.19 -8.02 -44.41
CA ARG A 211 -16.76 -7.91 -44.14
C ARG A 211 -16.37 -6.44 -44.35
N PRO A 212 -15.98 -5.70 -43.29
CA PRO A 212 -15.51 -4.34 -43.47
C PRO A 212 -14.24 -4.37 -44.32
N GLU A 213 -14.19 -3.48 -45.31
CA GLU A 213 -13.05 -3.33 -46.19
C GLU A 213 -11.78 -3.06 -45.38
N ARG A 214 -10.74 -3.79 -45.78
CA ARG A 214 -9.40 -3.71 -45.23
C ARG A 214 -8.86 -2.31 -45.46
N ALA A 215 -8.81 -1.50 -44.40
CA ALA A 215 -8.13 -0.21 -44.44
C ALA A 215 -6.69 -0.36 -44.97
N PRO A 216 -6.19 0.61 -45.77
CA PRO A 216 -4.87 0.55 -46.37
C PRO A 216 -3.82 0.40 -45.27
N ARG A 217 -2.99 -0.62 -45.45
CA ARG A 217 -1.87 -1.00 -44.58
C ARG A 217 -0.89 0.17 -44.55
N GLY A 218 -1.06 1.06 -43.56
CA GLY A 218 -0.12 2.12 -43.26
C GLY A 218 1.29 1.55 -43.16
N GLU A 219 2.20 2.24 -43.85
CA GLU A 219 3.59 1.86 -44.02
C GLU A 219 4.20 1.53 -42.67
N ARG A 220 4.57 0.26 -42.53
CA ARG A 220 5.31 -0.24 -41.39
C ARG A 220 6.62 0.55 -41.36
N PRO A 221 6.88 1.37 -40.33
CA PRO A 221 8.11 2.14 -40.26
C PRO A 221 9.28 1.19 -40.46
N GLU A 222 10.13 1.55 -41.41
CA GLU A 222 11.29 0.78 -41.83
C GLU A 222 12.02 0.32 -40.58
N ARG A 223 12.03 -1.00 -40.42
CA ARG A 223 12.76 -1.66 -39.36
C ARG A 223 14.22 -1.34 -39.64
N ALA A 224 14.73 -0.29 -39.01
CA ALA A 224 16.12 0.11 -39.03
C ALA A 224 16.97 -1.16 -39.05
N GLU A 225 17.72 -1.29 -40.14
CA GLU A 225 18.48 -2.48 -40.48
C GLU A 225 19.19 -2.94 -39.23
N ARG A 226 18.76 -4.09 -38.72
CA ARG A 226 19.44 -4.77 -37.64
C ARG A 226 20.89 -4.86 -38.13
N PRO A 227 21.86 -4.19 -37.48
CA PRO A 227 23.22 -4.11 -37.99
C PRO A 227 23.62 -5.51 -38.37
N GLU A 228 23.99 -5.68 -39.65
CA GLU A 228 24.36 -6.96 -40.21
C GLU A 228 25.19 -7.67 -39.17
N ARG A 229 24.68 -8.82 -38.74
CA ARG A 229 25.31 -9.67 -37.75
C ARG A 229 26.64 -10.06 -38.38
N GLY A 230 27.66 -9.23 -38.15
CA GLY A 230 28.92 -9.23 -38.87
C GLY A 230 29.33 -10.65 -39.09
N GLU A 231 29.48 -11.01 -40.37
CA GLU A 231 29.74 -12.34 -40.86
C GLU A 231 30.60 -13.07 -39.83
N ARG A 232 29.98 -14.07 -39.18
CA ARG A 232 30.68 -14.93 -38.23
C ARG A 232 31.86 -15.48 -39.01
N ARG A 233 33.07 -14.93 -38.77
CA ARG A 233 34.30 -15.42 -39.38
C ARG A 233 34.24 -16.95 -39.31
N PRO A 234 34.40 -17.66 -40.45
CA PRO A 234 34.25 -19.10 -40.49
C PRO A 234 35.05 -19.69 -39.33
N MET A 235 34.37 -20.47 -38.48
CA MET A 235 35.06 -21.17 -37.39
C MET A 235 36.19 -21.97 -38.03
N PRO A 236 37.45 -21.82 -37.57
CA PRO A 236 38.54 -22.65 -38.03
C PRO A 236 38.11 -24.12 -38.00
N GLU A 237 38.31 -24.83 -39.10
CA GLU A 237 37.87 -26.22 -39.23
C GLU A 237 38.47 -27.05 -38.08
N LEU A 238 37.58 -27.64 -37.30
CA LEU A 238 37.77 -28.02 -35.91
C LEU A 238 38.31 -29.46 -35.80
N THR A 239 39.39 -29.80 -36.51
CA THR A 239 39.84 -31.20 -36.73
C THR A 239 41.04 -31.67 -35.90
N GLY A 240 41.43 -30.95 -34.84
CA GLY A 240 42.50 -31.37 -33.90
C GLY A 240 42.04 -31.75 -32.50
N ASP A 241 42.96 -32.19 -31.63
CA ASP A 241 42.71 -32.37 -30.20
C ASP A 241 42.18 -31.07 -29.56
N TRP A 242 41.14 -31.18 -28.73
CA TRP A 242 40.47 -30.00 -28.15
C TRP A 242 41.41 -29.11 -27.33
N LYS A 243 42.50 -29.67 -26.79
CA LYS A 243 43.54 -28.92 -26.06
C LYS A 243 44.32 -28.00 -26.99
N ASP A 244 44.66 -28.48 -28.18
CA ASP A 244 45.40 -27.67 -29.17
C ASP A 244 44.49 -26.59 -29.76
N GLN A 245 43.20 -26.91 -29.95
CA GLN A 245 42.19 -25.91 -30.30
C GLN A 245 42.05 -24.82 -29.22
N ALA A 246 42.04 -25.20 -27.93
CA ALA A 246 41.98 -24.23 -26.84
C ALA A 246 43.23 -23.32 -26.82
N LYS A 247 44.43 -23.90 -26.98
CA LYS A 247 45.69 -23.15 -27.09
C LYS A 247 45.71 -22.21 -28.30
N GLN A 248 45.21 -22.67 -29.44
CA GLN A 248 45.12 -21.82 -30.65
C GLN A 248 44.16 -20.65 -30.43
N LEU A 249 43.00 -20.90 -29.79
CA LEU A 249 42.06 -19.85 -29.40
C LEU A 249 42.67 -18.86 -28.39
N GLU A 250 43.46 -19.34 -27.43
CA GLU A 250 44.21 -18.50 -26.49
C GLU A 250 45.26 -17.64 -27.23
N ALA A 251 46.05 -18.23 -28.14
CA ALA A 251 47.04 -17.51 -28.94
C ALA A 251 46.41 -16.44 -29.85
N MET A 252 45.18 -16.64 -30.29
CA MET A 252 44.39 -15.65 -31.04
C MET A 252 43.72 -14.58 -30.15
N GLY A 253 43.95 -14.60 -28.83
CA GLY A 253 43.33 -13.68 -27.87
C GLY A 253 41.84 -13.95 -27.62
N ARG A 254 41.28 -15.06 -28.13
CA ARG A 254 39.88 -15.47 -27.92
C ARG A 254 39.72 -16.26 -26.63
N THR A 255 40.20 -15.68 -25.52
CA THR A 255 40.28 -16.31 -24.20
C THR A 255 38.94 -16.82 -23.70
N ARG A 256 37.82 -16.13 -23.95
CA ARG A 256 36.47 -16.58 -23.58
C ARG A 256 36.01 -17.84 -24.31
N ASP A 257 36.37 -17.98 -25.59
CA ASP A 257 35.99 -19.16 -26.37
C ASP A 257 36.85 -20.37 -25.98
N ALA A 258 38.15 -20.14 -25.73
CA ALA A 258 39.03 -21.14 -25.16
C ALA A 258 38.52 -21.62 -23.78
N ALA A 259 38.12 -20.69 -22.91
CA ALA A 259 37.58 -21.01 -21.59
C ALA A 259 36.32 -21.90 -21.65
N ARG A 260 35.38 -21.61 -22.57
CA ARG A 260 34.19 -22.45 -22.79
C ARG A 260 34.54 -23.85 -23.28
N LEU A 261 35.62 -24.00 -24.05
CA LEU A 261 36.09 -25.31 -24.51
C LEU A 261 36.66 -26.11 -23.34
N HIS A 262 37.39 -25.46 -22.43
CA HIS A 262 37.84 -26.09 -21.18
C HIS A 262 36.67 -26.45 -20.24
N GLU A 263 35.69 -25.55 -20.07
CA GLU A 263 34.47 -25.79 -19.26
C GLU A 263 33.70 -27.03 -19.74
N ARG A 264 33.53 -27.20 -21.05
CA ARG A 264 32.86 -28.38 -21.65
C ARG A 264 33.60 -29.70 -21.41
N ASN A 265 34.92 -29.63 -21.22
CA ASN A 265 35.78 -30.79 -21.01
C ASN A 265 36.19 -30.95 -19.53
N ASN A 266 35.47 -30.33 -18.59
CA ASN A 266 35.73 -30.36 -17.15
C ASN A 266 37.11 -29.81 -16.72
N GLY A 267 37.77 -29.02 -17.57
CA GLY A 267 39.03 -28.33 -17.27
C GLY A 267 38.78 -27.02 -16.52
N PHE A 268 38.19 -27.07 -15.33
CA PHE A 268 37.69 -25.89 -14.63
C PHE A 268 38.78 -24.89 -14.19
N ALA A 269 39.98 -25.37 -13.83
CA ALA A 269 41.09 -24.50 -13.44
C ALA A 269 41.57 -23.61 -14.61
N ASP A 270 41.80 -24.22 -15.78
CA ASP A 270 42.19 -23.50 -17.00
C ASP A 270 41.07 -22.58 -17.49
N ALA A 271 39.81 -23.06 -17.44
CA ALA A 271 38.65 -22.25 -17.80
C ALA A 271 38.55 -20.99 -16.93
N THR A 272 38.77 -21.12 -15.63
CA THR A 272 38.74 -20.00 -14.67
C THR A 272 39.84 -18.98 -15.01
N ARG A 273 41.10 -19.43 -15.20
CA ARG A 273 42.21 -18.57 -15.61
C ARG A 273 41.92 -17.81 -16.91
N LEU A 274 41.36 -18.50 -17.90
CA LEU A 274 41.06 -17.92 -19.21
C LEU A 274 39.88 -16.93 -19.17
N PHE A 275 38.84 -17.19 -18.38
CA PHE A 275 37.74 -16.24 -18.16
C PHE A 275 38.20 -14.99 -17.41
N GLU A 276 39.08 -15.13 -16.42
CA GLU A 276 39.73 -14.00 -15.73
C GLU A 276 40.55 -13.15 -16.69
N ALA A 277 41.40 -13.78 -17.51
CA ALA A 277 42.19 -13.07 -18.53
C ALA A 277 41.29 -12.37 -19.57
N GLY A 278 40.10 -12.91 -19.86
CA GLY A 278 39.09 -12.31 -20.73
C GLY A 278 38.17 -11.28 -20.07
N GLY A 279 38.39 -10.95 -18.79
CA GLY A 279 37.59 -10.00 -18.00
C GLY A 279 36.15 -10.44 -17.70
N ASP A 280 35.78 -11.70 -17.95
CA ASP A 280 34.46 -12.24 -17.62
C ASP A 280 34.48 -12.89 -16.23
N LEU A 281 34.61 -12.05 -15.20
CA LEU A 281 34.71 -12.46 -13.79
C LEU A 281 33.52 -13.31 -13.34
N LYS A 282 32.33 -13.07 -13.90
CA LYS A 282 31.11 -13.83 -13.57
C LYS A 282 31.19 -15.27 -14.07
N SER A 283 31.71 -15.49 -15.28
CA SER A 283 31.92 -16.83 -15.80
C SER A 283 33.11 -17.52 -15.11
N ALA A 284 34.18 -16.79 -14.80
CA ALA A 284 35.29 -17.31 -14.01
C ALA A 284 34.83 -17.84 -12.63
N LEU A 285 34.01 -17.06 -11.90
CA LEU A 285 33.50 -17.49 -10.60
C LEU A 285 32.60 -18.72 -10.70
N ARG A 286 31.78 -18.81 -11.77
CA ARG A 286 30.94 -19.98 -11.99
C ARG A 286 31.77 -21.24 -12.25
N THR A 287 32.83 -21.13 -13.05
CA THR A 287 33.70 -22.26 -13.36
C THR A 287 34.55 -22.67 -12.16
N SER A 288 35.04 -21.71 -11.36
CA SER A 288 35.81 -22.02 -10.16
C SER A 288 34.97 -22.81 -9.15
N LEU A 289 33.70 -22.41 -8.96
CA LEU A 289 32.75 -23.12 -8.10
C LEU A 289 32.38 -24.50 -8.64
N ALA A 290 32.23 -24.65 -9.96
CA ALA A 290 31.99 -25.95 -10.58
C ALA A 290 33.19 -26.91 -10.42
N GLY A 291 34.41 -26.36 -10.39
CA GLY A 291 35.65 -27.09 -10.13
C GLY A 291 36.03 -27.25 -8.66
N SER A 292 35.20 -26.77 -7.72
CA SER A 292 35.49 -26.76 -6.28
C SER A 292 36.80 -26.04 -5.89
N ASP A 293 37.26 -25.09 -6.70
CA ASP A 293 38.43 -24.25 -6.42
C ASP A 293 38.02 -23.05 -5.54
N ASN A 294 37.99 -23.31 -4.23
CA ASN A 294 37.54 -22.33 -3.22
C ASN A 294 38.47 -21.12 -3.10
N ASP A 295 39.76 -21.29 -3.35
CA ASP A 295 40.75 -20.21 -3.25
C ASP A 295 40.59 -19.22 -4.41
N ALA A 296 40.43 -19.72 -5.64
CA ALA A 296 40.09 -18.89 -6.78
C ALA A 296 38.72 -18.20 -6.60
N ALA A 297 37.73 -18.94 -6.09
CA ALA A 297 36.41 -18.37 -5.82
C ALA A 297 36.46 -17.22 -4.81
N ARG A 298 37.17 -17.37 -3.68
CA ARG A 298 37.34 -16.31 -2.65
C ARG A 298 38.02 -15.07 -3.21
N ARG A 299 39.08 -15.24 -4.02
CA ARG A 299 39.75 -14.12 -4.71
C ARG A 299 38.79 -13.40 -5.66
N LEU A 300 38.02 -14.14 -6.46
CA LEU A 300 37.07 -13.57 -7.42
C LEU A 300 35.91 -12.84 -6.74
N VAL A 301 35.42 -13.35 -5.59
CA VAL A 301 34.37 -12.71 -4.79
C VAL A 301 34.73 -11.27 -4.42
N GLY A 302 36.00 -11.00 -4.07
CA GLY A 302 36.46 -9.65 -3.75
C GLY A 302 36.56 -8.69 -4.94
N THR A 303 36.59 -9.22 -6.17
CA THR A 303 36.74 -8.41 -7.40
C THR A 303 35.42 -8.14 -8.13
N LEU A 304 34.39 -8.97 -7.91
CA LEU A 304 33.14 -8.88 -8.64
C LEU A 304 32.21 -7.81 -8.04
N PRO A 305 31.47 -7.03 -8.86
CA PRO A 305 30.45 -6.11 -8.35
C PRO A 305 29.39 -6.82 -7.50
N PRO A 306 28.94 -6.21 -6.39
CA PRO A 306 28.07 -6.87 -5.42
C PRO A 306 26.71 -7.28 -6.00
N ASP A 307 26.18 -6.52 -6.96
CA ASP A 307 24.89 -6.78 -7.62
C ASP A 307 24.89 -8.09 -8.43
N GLN A 308 26.07 -8.49 -8.93
CA GLN A 308 26.23 -9.70 -9.74
C GLN A 308 26.65 -10.91 -8.90
N LEU A 309 27.26 -10.66 -7.74
CA LEU A 309 27.82 -11.70 -6.88
C LEU A 309 26.72 -12.57 -6.26
N ALA A 310 25.76 -11.96 -5.54
CA ALA A 310 24.69 -12.67 -4.86
C ALA A 310 23.92 -13.65 -5.78
N PRO A 311 23.37 -13.23 -6.95
CA PRO A 311 22.65 -14.15 -7.82
C PRO A 311 23.55 -15.21 -8.47
N THR A 312 24.87 -14.99 -8.55
CA THR A 312 25.80 -15.98 -9.10
C THR A 312 26.13 -17.05 -8.07
N LEU A 313 26.42 -16.65 -6.83
CA LEU A 313 26.67 -17.57 -5.71
C LEU A 313 25.41 -18.38 -5.33
N GLU A 314 24.23 -17.76 -5.32
CA GLU A 314 22.96 -18.46 -5.06
C GLU A 314 22.66 -19.51 -6.12
N LYS A 315 22.90 -19.21 -7.40
CA LYS A 315 22.71 -20.18 -8.50
C LYS A 315 23.70 -21.34 -8.44
N ALA A 316 24.91 -21.07 -7.98
CA ALA A 316 25.93 -22.09 -7.78
C ALA A 316 25.74 -22.90 -6.48
N GLY A 317 24.81 -22.49 -5.59
CA GLY A 317 24.61 -23.13 -4.29
C GLY A 317 25.74 -22.85 -3.29
N ALA A 318 26.63 -21.90 -3.57
CA ALA A 318 27.79 -21.57 -2.76
C ALA A 318 27.41 -20.59 -1.63
N TYR A 319 26.54 -21.03 -0.72
CA TYR A 319 25.99 -20.18 0.34
C TYR A 319 27.03 -19.80 1.40
N GLU A 320 28.07 -20.59 1.63
CA GLU A 320 29.14 -20.29 2.60
C GLU A 320 29.92 -19.04 2.21
N LEU A 321 30.41 -18.98 0.97
CA LEU A 321 31.10 -17.79 0.43
C LEU A 321 30.18 -16.57 0.40
N LEU A 322 28.89 -16.77 0.13
CA LEU A 322 27.91 -15.70 0.17
C LEU A 322 27.71 -15.16 1.59
N MET A 323 27.70 -16.04 2.60
CA MET A 323 27.65 -15.64 4.02
C MET A 323 28.94 -14.91 4.42
N GLU A 324 30.12 -15.42 4.09
CA GLU A 324 31.41 -14.75 4.35
C GLU A 324 31.41 -13.32 3.79
N HIS A 325 30.91 -13.14 2.55
CA HIS A 325 30.79 -11.83 1.92
C HIS A 325 29.84 -10.89 2.66
N TYR A 326 28.64 -11.36 3.05
CA TYR A 326 27.70 -10.52 3.80
C TYR A 326 28.20 -10.20 5.22
N VAL A 327 28.91 -11.12 5.87
CA VAL A 327 29.55 -10.87 7.17
C VAL A 327 30.64 -9.80 7.03
N GLY A 328 31.48 -9.89 5.99
CA GLY A 328 32.52 -8.89 5.71
C GLY A 328 31.95 -7.48 5.46
N LYS A 329 30.73 -7.39 4.94
CA LYS A 329 29.99 -6.12 4.75
C LYS A 329 29.24 -5.62 5.98
N GLY A 330 29.05 -6.47 7.00
CA GLY A 330 28.15 -6.18 8.11
C GLY A 330 26.66 -6.29 7.77
N ASP A 331 26.31 -6.88 6.63
CA ASP A 331 24.92 -7.07 6.17
C ASP A 331 24.25 -8.27 6.85
N PHE A 332 24.16 -8.23 8.19
CA PHE A 332 23.66 -9.35 9.00
C PHE A 332 22.20 -9.73 8.71
N GLU A 333 21.40 -8.83 8.12
CA GLU A 333 20.03 -9.14 7.69
C GLU A 333 20.00 -10.21 6.59
N ASN A 334 20.90 -10.12 5.60
CA ASN A 334 20.97 -11.13 4.53
C ASN A 334 21.57 -12.44 5.03
N VAL A 335 22.54 -12.38 5.96
CA VAL A 335 23.07 -13.56 6.66
C VAL A 335 21.94 -14.30 7.38
N ALA A 336 21.10 -13.58 8.12
CA ALA A 336 19.97 -14.16 8.84
C ALA A 336 18.97 -14.86 7.89
N ARG A 337 18.68 -14.25 6.73
CA ARG A 337 17.80 -14.86 5.71
C ARG A 337 18.37 -16.16 5.13
N LEU A 338 19.69 -16.24 4.96
CA LEU A 338 20.36 -17.48 4.54
C LEU A 338 20.21 -18.57 5.60
N TYR A 339 20.39 -18.24 6.89
CA TYR A 339 20.15 -19.17 7.99
C TYR A 339 18.68 -19.60 8.11
N GLU A 340 17.72 -18.69 7.90
CA GLU A 340 16.29 -19.05 7.87
C GLU A 340 15.98 -20.03 6.74
N ARG A 341 16.57 -19.83 5.54
CA ARG A 341 16.42 -20.75 4.41
C ARG A 341 16.99 -22.14 4.72
N ALA A 342 18.09 -22.20 5.48
CA ALA A 342 18.68 -23.43 5.99
C ALA A 342 17.96 -24.00 7.21
N ARG A 343 16.88 -23.36 7.70
CA ARG A 343 16.12 -23.71 8.92
C ARG A 343 16.94 -23.69 10.22
N GLN A 344 18.06 -22.96 10.24
CA GLN A 344 18.90 -22.71 11.41
C GLN A 344 18.43 -21.45 12.13
N PHE A 345 17.28 -21.54 12.81
CA PHE A 345 16.59 -20.38 13.37
C PHE A 345 17.32 -19.73 14.55
N ASP A 346 18.15 -20.48 15.28
CA ASP A 346 19.02 -20.01 16.36
C ASP A 346 20.11 -19.05 15.84
N GLN A 347 20.82 -19.45 14.78
CA GLN A 347 21.85 -18.61 14.14
C GLN A 347 21.23 -17.42 13.42
N ALA A 348 20.07 -17.63 12.77
CA ALA A 348 19.31 -16.54 12.16
C ALA A 348 18.92 -15.48 13.19
N ALA A 349 18.49 -15.90 14.39
CA ALA A 349 18.10 -14.98 15.46
C ALA A 349 19.28 -14.13 15.95
N LEU A 350 20.45 -14.74 16.15
CA LEU A 350 21.69 -14.02 16.52
C LEU A 350 22.10 -13.01 15.44
N ALA A 351 21.98 -13.38 14.16
CA ALA A 351 22.27 -12.48 13.06
C ALA A 351 21.28 -11.30 13.01
N TYR A 352 19.97 -11.54 13.21
CA TYR A 352 18.98 -10.46 13.29
C TYR A 352 19.18 -9.57 14.52
N GLU A 353 19.64 -10.10 15.65
CA GLU A 353 20.01 -9.33 16.85
C GLU A 353 21.17 -8.38 16.54
N ARG A 354 22.23 -8.87 15.88
CA ARG A 354 23.35 -8.04 15.41
C ARG A 354 22.93 -6.98 14.39
N ALA A 355 21.92 -7.26 13.57
CA ALA A 355 21.34 -6.31 12.63
C ALA A 355 20.43 -5.25 13.28
N GLY A 356 20.16 -5.34 14.61
CA GLY A 356 19.20 -4.48 15.30
C GLY A 356 17.74 -4.72 14.94
N LYS A 357 17.43 -5.82 14.23
CA LYS A 357 16.06 -6.16 13.78
C LYS A 357 15.35 -7.01 14.85
N LEU A 358 15.05 -6.40 16.00
CA LEU A 358 14.55 -7.09 17.20
C LEU A 358 13.28 -7.92 16.94
N THR A 359 12.32 -7.42 16.15
CA THR A 359 11.09 -8.15 15.82
C THR A 359 11.36 -9.45 15.05
N LEU A 360 12.31 -9.43 14.12
CA LEU A 360 12.69 -10.62 13.33
C LEU A 360 13.50 -11.59 14.18
N ALA A 361 14.42 -11.08 15.00
CA ALA A 361 15.19 -11.88 15.96
C ALA A 361 14.25 -12.63 16.93
N ARG A 362 13.26 -11.95 17.51
CA ARG A 362 12.26 -12.56 18.39
C ARG A 362 11.51 -13.69 17.70
N LYS A 363 11.00 -13.46 16.49
CA LYS A 363 10.28 -14.48 15.71
C LYS A 363 11.18 -15.69 15.37
N ALA A 364 12.46 -15.46 15.09
CA ALA A 364 13.42 -16.53 14.85
C ALA A 364 13.68 -17.35 16.12
N TYR A 365 13.86 -16.72 17.28
CA TYR A 365 13.98 -17.44 18.57
C TYR A 365 12.71 -18.21 18.95
N GLU A 366 11.52 -17.66 18.69
CA GLU A 366 10.25 -18.37 18.90
C GLU A 366 10.16 -19.62 18.01
N ARG A 367 10.64 -19.55 16.76
CA ARG A 367 10.70 -20.70 15.85
C ARG A 367 11.73 -21.74 16.27
N SER A 368 12.87 -21.34 16.84
CA SER A 368 13.88 -22.27 17.39
C SER A 368 13.47 -22.85 18.74
N ARG A 369 12.36 -22.38 19.34
CA ARG A 369 11.86 -22.74 20.67
C ARG A 369 12.77 -22.29 21.83
N ASP A 370 13.68 -21.35 21.59
CA ASP A 370 14.45 -20.69 22.65
C ASP A 370 13.65 -19.51 23.23
N MET A 371 12.69 -19.84 24.11
CA MET A 371 11.81 -18.84 24.72
C MET A 371 12.55 -17.89 25.66
N ALA A 372 13.68 -18.31 26.24
CA ALA A 372 14.48 -17.47 27.13
C ALA A 372 15.11 -16.30 26.34
N SER A 373 15.78 -16.60 25.22
CA SER A 373 16.30 -15.56 24.33
C SER A 373 15.17 -14.75 23.68
N ALA A 374 14.06 -15.37 23.28
CA ALA A 374 12.92 -14.63 22.75
C ALA A 374 12.35 -13.60 23.73
N ASN A 375 12.25 -13.95 25.02
CA ASN A 375 11.80 -13.03 26.07
C ASN A 375 12.80 -11.90 26.30
N ARG A 376 14.11 -12.18 26.27
CA ARG A 376 15.17 -11.15 26.34
C ARG A 376 15.02 -10.13 25.21
N ILE A 377 14.91 -10.61 23.97
CA ILE A 377 14.75 -9.74 22.81
C ILE A 377 13.44 -8.96 22.86
N ARG A 378 12.34 -9.57 23.34
CA ARG A 378 11.07 -8.87 23.55
C ARG A 378 11.24 -7.71 24.54
N GLY A 379 11.97 -7.90 25.64
CA GLY A 379 12.28 -6.83 26.59
C GLY A 379 13.05 -5.67 25.94
N LEU A 380 14.01 -5.96 25.05
CA LEU A 380 14.73 -4.93 24.29
C LEU A 380 13.80 -4.21 23.28
N GLU A 381 12.92 -4.96 22.61
CA GLU A 381 11.94 -4.41 21.66
C GLU A 381 10.96 -3.47 22.37
N VAL A 382 10.44 -3.89 23.53
CA VAL A 382 9.58 -3.09 24.42
C VAL A 382 10.28 -1.81 24.85
N LYS A 383 11.53 -1.89 25.33
CA LYS A 383 12.32 -0.71 25.70
C LYS A 383 12.48 0.27 24.53
N SER A 384 12.87 -0.25 23.35
CA SER A 384 13.05 0.58 22.15
C SER A 384 11.73 1.23 21.67
N LEU A 385 10.58 0.57 21.86
CA LEU A 385 9.27 1.15 21.55
C LEU A 385 8.86 2.23 22.56
N VAL A 386 9.13 2.01 23.85
CA VAL A 386 8.89 3.01 24.90
C VAL A 386 9.75 4.26 24.67
N GLU A 387 11.02 4.10 24.32
CA GLU A 387 11.93 5.20 23.96
C GLU A 387 11.44 6.00 22.74
N ARG A 388 10.82 5.32 21.77
CA ARG A 388 10.17 5.95 20.60
C ARG A 388 8.82 6.59 20.92
N GLY A 389 8.28 6.41 22.12
CA GLY A 389 6.97 6.89 22.53
C GLY A 389 5.79 5.99 22.16
N ASP A 390 6.02 4.84 21.51
CA ASP A 390 4.99 3.87 21.15
C ASP A 390 4.72 2.88 22.30
N ARG A 391 4.13 3.40 23.38
CA ARG A 391 3.79 2.62 24.57
C ARG A 391 2.67 1.60 24.30
N LEU A 392 1.78 1.87 23.35
CA LEU A 392 0.72 0.94 22.96
C LEU A 392 1.29 -0.29 22.26
N GLY A 393 2.23 -0.10 21.32
CA GLY A 393 2.96 -1.20 20.68
C GLY A 393 3.71 -2.05 21.70
N ALA A 394 4.39 -1.41 22.64
CA ALA A 394 5.09 -2.08 23.74
C ALA A 394 4.14 -2.94 24.62
N ALA A 395 3.02 -2.37 25.06
CA ALA A 395 2.03 -3.09 25.86
C ALA A 395 1.39 -4.25 25.07
N THR A 396 1.12 -4.06 23.77
CA THR A 396 0.58 -5.13 22.91
C THR A 396 1.53 -6.33 22.83
N LEU A 397 2.84 -6.10 22.74
CA LEU A 397 3.85 -7.16 22.74
C LEU A 397 3.90 -7.92 24.08
N LEU A 398 3.76 -7.21 25.20
CA LEU A 398 3.75 -7.80 26.54
C LEU A 398 2.49 -8.64 26.78
N VAL A 399 1.31 -8.15 26.37
CA VAL A 399 0.04 -8.90 26.48
C VAL A 399 0.08 -10.16 25.63
N ALA A 400 0.63 -10.09 24.41
CA ALA A 400 0.79 -11.27 23.55
C ALA A 400 1.72 -12.33 24.17
N ALA A 401 2.65 -11.93 25.04
CA ALA A 401 3.52 -12.82 25.80
C ALA A 401 2.90 -13.31 27.13
N GLY A 402 1.69 -12.86 27.48
CA GLY A 402 1.06 -13.14 28.76
C GLY A 402 1.58 -12.29 29.93
N GLN A 403 2.48 -11.33 29.70
CA GLN A 403 3.04 -10.42 30.71
C GLN A 403 2.09 -9.24 30.96
N ARG A 404 0.88 -9.52 31.46
CA ARG A 404 -0.17 -8.50 31.66
C ARG A 404 0.24 -7.42 32.66
N ARG A 405 0.93 -7.79 33.74
CA ARG A 405 1.38 -6.86 34.79
C ARG A 405 2.35 -5.80 34.24
N GLU A 406 3.37 -6.23 33.51
CA GLU A 406 4.33 -5.32 32.87
C GLU A 406 3.65 -4.42 31.84
N ALA A 407 2.64 -4.94 31.11
CA ALA A 407 1.87 -4.13 30.16
C ALA A 407 1.11 -2.99 30.85
N VAL A 408 0.53 -3.27 32.02
CA VAL A 408 -0.16 -2.27 32.85
C VAL A 408 0.81 -1.22 33.38
N GLU A 409 2.01 -1.61 33.82
CA GLU A 409 3.06 -0.68 34.25
C GLU A 409 3.49 0.27 33.11
N VAL A 410 3.71 -0.26 31.92
CA VAL A 410 4.07 0.55 30.74
C VAL A 410 2.94 1.54 30.40
N LEU A 411 1.68 1.10 30.45
CA LEU A 411 0.53 1.97 30.19
C LEU A 411 0.24 2.97 31.31
N GLY A 412 0.57 2.66 32.56
CA GLY A 412 0.35 3.53 33.71
C GLY A 412 1.15 4.85 33.67
N THR A 413 2.18 4.92 32.83
CA THR A 413 2.93 6.16 32.58
C THR A 413 2.20 7.15 31.66
N LEU A 414 1.11 6.73 31.00
CA LEU A 414 0.27 7.59 30.16
C LEU A 414 -0.78 8.32 31.00
N PRO A 415 -1.38 9.41 30.46
CA PRO A 415 -2.54 10.04 31.09
C PRO A 415 -3.62 9.00 31.40
N PRO A 416 -4.17 8.97 32.63
CA PRO A 416 -5.03 7.88 33.08
C PRO A 416 -6.23 7.56 32.16
N PRO A 417 -6.95 8.53 31.56
CA PRO A 417 -8.05 8.22 30.65
C PRO A 417 -7.60 7.49 29.38
N LYS A 418 -6.42 7.83 28.84
CA LYS A 418 -5.84 7.15 27.68
C LYS A 418 -5.38 5.74 28.04
N ALA A 419 -4.76 5.58 29.22
CA ALA A 419 -4.33 4.28 29.73
C ALA A 419 -5.52 3.32 29.86
N PHE A 420 -6.64 3.78 30.43
CA PHE A 420 -7.88 3.02 30.57
C PHE A 420 -8.40 2.48 29.22
N HIS A 421 -8.55 3.33 28.21
CA HIS A 421 -9.02 2.90 26.88
C HIS A 421 -8.04 1.95 26.19
N PHE A 422 -6.73 2.14 26.36
CA PHE A 422 -5.74 1.22 25.83
C PHE A 422 -5.81 -0.14 26.53
N MET A 423 -6.03 -0.19 27.85
CA MET A 423 -6.25 -1.45 28.58
C MET A 423 -7.51 -2.17 28.10
N GLN A 424 -8.63 -1.47 27.90
CA GLN A 424 -9.85 -2.03 27.31
C GLN A 424 -9.61 -2.61 25.90
N ARG A 425 -8.89 -1.87 25.04
CA ARG A 425 -8.55 -2.35 23.69
C ARG A 425 -7.69 -3.62 23.71
N LEU A 426 -6.86 -3.78 24.73
CA LEU A 426 -6.03 -4.96 24.96
C LEU A 426 -6.75 -6.09 25.73
N LYS A 427 -8.04 -5.91 26.08
CA LYS A 427 -8.84 -6.85 26.87
C LYS A 427 -8.27 -7.11 28.28
N LEU A 428 -7.69 -6.08 28.87
CA LEU A 428 -7.24 -6.04 30.27
C LEU A 428 -8.34 -5.39 31.12
N ASP A 429 -9.53 -5.98 31.11
CA ASP A 429 -10.74 -5.35 31.64
C ASP A 429 -10.71 -5.21 33.17
N GLU A 430 -10.13 -6.17 33.88
CA GLU A 430 -10.02 -6.13 35.34
C GLU A 430 -8.98 -5.09 35.77
N GLU A 431 -7.82 -5.07 35.13
CA GLU A 431 -6.78 -4.07 35.43
C GLU A 431 -7.22 -2.65 35.04
N ALA A 432 -8.03 -2.51 33.99
CA ALA A 432 -8.65 -1.24 33.62
C ALA A 432 -9.64 -0.75 34.69
N LYS A 433 -10.49 -1.65 35.23
CA LYS A 433 -11.42 -1.33 36.32
C LYS A 433 -10.68 -0.93 37.60
N GLU A 434 -9.62 -1.64 37.97
CA GLU A 434 -8.79 -1.31 39.13
C GLU A 434 -8.16 0.09 38.99
N LEU A 435 -7.64 0.44 37.80
CA LEU A 435 -7.12 1.77 37.52
C LEU A 435 -8.21 2.84 37.64
N ALA A 436 -9.38 2.60 37.06
CA ALA A 436 -10.49 3.54 37.14
C ALA A 436 -11.02 3.72 38.57
N GLN A 437 -11.09 2.65 39.37
CA GLN A 437 -11.47 2.71 40.79
C GLN A 437 -10.45 3.49 41.61
N ARG A 438 -9.14 3.30 41.35
CA ARG A 438 -8.07 4.03 42.03
C ARG A 438 -8.12 5.53 41.72
N GLU A 439 -8.32 5.89 40.45
CA GLU A 439 -8.43 7.29 40.04
C GLU A 439 -9.75 7.93 40.50
N LEU A 440 -10.83 7.15 40.60
CA LEU A 440 -12.08 7.59 41.22
C LEU A 440 -11.88 7.94 42.70
N ALA A 441 -11.25 7.04 43.47
CA ALA A 441 -10.95 7.28 44.88
C ALA A 441 -10.05 8.51 45.06
N ARG A 442 -9.08 8.72 44.16
CA ARG A 442 -8.24 9.92 44.15
C ARG A 442 -9.05 11.19 43.85
N ALA A 443 -9.94 11.16 42.88
CA ALA A 443 -10.80 12.30 42.55
C ALA A 443 -11.78 12.65 43.69
N GLU A 444 -12.26 11.65 44.43
CA GLU A 444 -13.06 11.83 45.64
C GLU A 444 -12.24 12.45 46.77
N GLN A 445 -11.01 11.97 46.99
CA GLN A 445 -10.10 12.53 47.99
C GLN A 445 -9.71 14.00 47.68
N GLU A 446 -9.44 14.31 46.42
CA GLU A 446 -9.13 15.67 45.95
C GLU A 446 -10.37 16.57 45.84
N GLN A 447 -11.58 16.06 46.12
CA GLN A 447 -12.86 16.76 46.01
C GLN A 447 -13.08 17.42 44.63
N LYS A 448 -12.70 16.73 43.55
CA LYS A 448 -12.89 17.18 42.16
C LYS A 448 -14.12 16.50 41.54
N PRO A 449 -15.33 17.08 41.67
CA PRO A 449 -16.57 16.41 41.25
C PRO A 449 -16.63 16.13 39.74
N ALA A 450 -16.05 17.03 38.92
CA ALA A 450 -15.95 16.81 37.47
C ALA A 450 -15.02 15.64 37.09
N GLY A 451 -13.97 15.39 37.87
CA GLY A 451 -13.07 14.24 37.66
C GLY A 451 -13.77 12.94 38.03
N ARG A 452 -14.45 12.93 39.19
CA ARG A 452 -15.27 11.80 39.67
C ARG A 452 -16.33 11.40 38.64
N ALA A 453 -17.07 12.38 38.12
CA ALA A 453 -18.14 12.15 37.15
C ALA A 453 -17.64 11.47 35.86
N ARG A 454 -16.48 11.89 35.33
CA ARG A 454 -15.85 11.27 34.14
C ARG A 454 -15.47 9.81 34.38
N TRP A 455 -14.92 9.49 35.55
CA TRP A 455 -14.52 8.11 35.87
C TRP A 455 -15.73 7.20 36.08
N LEU A 456 -16.80 7.69 36.70
CA LEU A 456 -18.06 6.96 36.83
C LEU A 456 -18.67 6.68 35.45
N GLU A 457 -18.59 7.63 34.50
CA GLU A 457 -19.02 7.42 33.12
C GLU A 457 -18.21 6.32 32.42
N LEU A 458 -16.87 6.33 32.58
CA LEU A 458 -15.97 5.31 32.03
C LEU A 458 -16.20 3.91 32.61
N LEU A 459 -16.58 3.83 33.89
CA LEU A 459 -16.96 2.59 34.57
C LEU A 459 -18.36 2.10 34.15
N GLY A 460 -19.15 2.94 33.47
CA GLY A 460 -20.51 2.64 33.05
C GLY A 460 -21.57 2.89 34.14
N ASP A 461 -21.20 3.50 35.27
CA ASP A 461 -22.16 3.94 36.29
C ASP A 461 -22.76 5.30 35.91
N VAL A 462 -23.68 5.25 34.94
CA VAL A 462 -24.31 6.43 34.35
C VAL A 462 -25.11 7.22 35.40
N ALA A 463 -25.72 6.54 36.39
CA ALA A 463 -26.51 7.17 37.45
C ALA A 463 -25.63 8.01 38.38
N ALA A 464 -24.59 7.41 38.96
CA ALA A 464 -23.69 8.15 39.83
C ALA A 464 -22.90 9.22 39.05
N SER A 465 -22.59 8.98 37.77
CA SER A 465 -21.95 9.97 36.91
C SER A 465 -22.82 11.20 36.69
N ALA A 466 -24.11 11.01 36.41
CA ALA A 466 -25.05 12.12 36.19
C ALA A 466 -25.18 13.01 37.44
N GLU A 467 -25.35 12.40 38.62
CA GLU A 467 -25.39 13.11 39.90
C GLU A 467 -24.08 13.86 40.19
N ALA A 468 -22.92 13.24 39.91
CA ALA A 468 -21.62 13.87 40.08
C ALA A 468 -21.41 15.07 39.14
N TRP A 469 -21.94 15.03 37.91
CA TRP A 469 -21.93 16.17 36.99
C TRP A 469 -22.83 17.32 37.44
N GLU A 470 -24.00 17.01 38.01
CA GLU A 470 -24.87 18.02 38.64
C GLU A 470 -24.17 18.69 39.82
N ALA A 471 -23.53 17.90 40.70
CA ALA A 471 -22.76 18.41 41.84
C ALA A 471 -21.56 19.26 41.39
N ALA A 472 -20.99 18.99 40.21
CA ALA A 472 -19.96 19.81 39.60
C ALA A 472 -20.48 21.10 38.93
N GLY A 473 -21.80 21.34 38.92
CA GLY A 473 -22.44 22.45 38.23
C GLY A 473 -22.46 22.33 36.70
N ARG A 474 -22.04 21.19 36.15
CA ARG A 474 -21.96 20.92 34.71
C ARG A 474 -23.23 20.23 34.22
N LYS A 475 -24.33 20.96 34.30
CA LYS A 475 -25.67 20.51 33.90
C LYS A 475 -25.73 20.13 32.42
N ASP A 476 -24.88 20.77 31.59
CA ASP A 476 -24.67 20.48 30.17
C ASP A 476 -24.36 18.99 29.90
N LYS A 477 -23.60 18.37 30.80
CA LYS A 477 -23.18 16.97 30.69
C LYS A 477 -24.10 16.01 31.43
N ALA A 478 -24.72 16.44 32.52
CA ALA A 478 -25.66 15.62 33.29
C ALA A 478 -26.95 15.31 32.51
N LEU A 479 -27.47 16.29 31.76
CA LEU A 479 -28.72 16.17 30.99
C LEU A 479 -28.78 14.91 30.09
N PRO A 480 -27.83 14.70 29.15
CA PRO A 480 -27.88 13.52 28.28
C PRO A 480 -27.69 12.19 29.03
N LEU A 481 -27.07 12.19 30.21
CA LEU A 481 -26.92 11.00 31.03
C LEU A 481 -28.24 10.63 31.73
N HIS A 482 -28.99 11.62 32.24
CA HIS A 482 -30.32 11.40 32.79
C HIS A 482 -31.34 10.95 31.74
N GLU A 483 -31.24 11.45 30.50
CA GLU A 483 -32.03 10.95 29.38
C GLU A 483 -31.73 9.47 29.09
N LYS A 484 -30.45 9.08 29.01
CA LYS A 484 -30.04 7.68 28.80
C LYS A 484 -30.51 6.74 29.91
N LEU A 485 -30.59 7.22 31.15
CA LEU A 485 -31.13 6.47 32.29
C LEU A 485 -32.66 6.37 32.28
N GLY A 486 -33.34 7.15 31.43
CA GLY A 486 -34.80 7.28 31.46
C GLY A 486 -35.34 8.11 32.62
N ASN A 487 -34.49 8.85 33.34
CA ASN A 487 -34.91 9.80 34.37
C ASN A 487 -35.37 11.12 33.72
N LEU A 488 -36.41 11.00 32.89
CA LEU A 488 -36.99 12.11 32.13
C LEU A 488 -37.38 13.31 33.02
N PRO A 489 -37.94 13.15 34.24
CA PRO A 489 -38.32 14.30 35.06
C PRO A 489 -37.11 15.17 35.42
N ARG A 490 -36.00 14.53 35.78
CA ARG A 490 -34.77 15.25 36.12
C ARG A 490 -34.11 15.86 34.89
N ALA A 491 -34.09 15.14 33.77
CA ALA A 491 -33.58 15.65 32.51
C ALA A 491 -34.35 16.91 32.04
N ALA A 492 -35.68 16.91 32.18
CA ALA A 492 -36.52 18.05 31.83
C ALA A 492 -36.22 19.28 32.71
N GLN A 493 -36.04 19.08 34.02
CA GLN A 493 -35.64 20.15 34.95
C GLN A 493 -34.27 20.73 34.58
N LEU A 494 -33.28 19.89 34.30
CA LEU A 494 -31.95 20.35 33.88
C LEU A 494 -32.00 21.11 32.55
N ALA A 495 -32.86 20.70 31.61
CA ALA A 495 -33.06 21.39 30.33
C ALA A 495 -33.68 22.79 30.54
N GLU A 496 -34.62 22.92 31.47
CA GLU A 496 -35.22 24.19 31.89
C GLU A 496 -34.16 25.10 32.53
N GLU A 497 -33.34 24.57 33.45
CA GLU A 497 -32.25 25.31 34.10
C GLU A 497 -31.15 25.77 33.12
N LEU A 498 -30.91 25.01 32.06
CA LEU A 498 -30.00 25.37 30.95
C LEU A 498 -30.64 26.27 29.90
N GLN A 499 -31.91 26.64 30.06
CA GLN A 499 -32.68 27.44 29.10
C GLN A 499 -32.78 26.81 27.70
N GLN A 500 -32.75 25.48 27.61
CA GLN A 500 -32.95 24.71 26.38
C GLN A 500 -34.45 24.44 26.17
N ARG A 501 -35.21 25.50 25.86
CA ARG A 501 -36.68 25.51 25.77
C ARG A 501 -37.25 24.32 24.99
N ASP A 502 -36.76 24.09 23.77
CA ASP A 502 -37.32 23.04 22.90
C ASP A 502 -37.14 21.64 23.47
N LYS A 503 -35.97 21.35 24.05
CA LYS A 503 -35.72 20.05 24.70
C LYS A 503 -36.55 19.89 25.97
N ALA A 504 -36.64 20.93 26.80
CA ALA A 504 -37.47 20.90 28.00
C ALA A 504 -38.95 20.62 27.66
N VAL A 505 -39.50 21.29 26.63
CA VAL A 505 -40.86 21.03 26.14
C VAL A 505 -41.02 19.59 25.64
N ALA A 506 -40.06 19.08 24.85
CA ALA A 506 -40.10 17.71 24.35
C ALA A 506 -40.10 16.68 25.50
N LEU A 507 -39.21 16.84 26.48
CA LEU A 507 -39.10 15.94 27.63
C LEU A 507 -40.35 16.00 28.54
N TYR A 508 -40.89 17.19 28.82
CA TYR A 508 -42.14 17.32 29.59
C TYR A 508 -43.36 16.78 28.86
N THR A 509 -43.40 16.91 27.53
CA THR A 509 -44.45 16.31 26.70
C THR A 509 -44.37 14.79 26.76
N GLN A 510 -43.16 14.21 26.70
CA GLN A 510 -42.96 12.77 26.84
C GLN A 510 -43.42 12.25 28.22
N LEU A 511 -43.30 13.07 29.26
CA LEU A 511 -43.80 12.79 30.61
C LEU A 511 -45.31 13.02 30.81
N ASN A 512 -46.00 13.61 29.83
CA ASN A 512 -47.37 14.12 29.94
C ASN A 512 -47.56 15.16 31.09
N ASP A 513 -46.52 15.91 31.46
CA ASP A 513 -46.61 17.00 32.44
C ASP A 513 -46.95 18.32 31.72
N THR A 514 -48.25 18.60 31.60
CA THR A 514 -48.77 19.81 30.95
C THR A 514 -48.30 21.10 31.63
N ALA A 515 -48.19 21.10 32.96
CA ALA A 515 -47.70 22.25 33.72
C ALA A 515 -46.20 22.49 33.44
N GLY A 516 -45.41 21.42 33.32
CA GLY A 516 -44.02 21.49 32.88
C GLY A 516 -43.84 22.04 31.47
N VAL A 517 -44.69 21.61 30.53
CA VAL A 517 -44.68 22.15 29.16
C VAL A 517 -44.95 23.65 29.12
N GLU A 518 -45.90 24.15 29.91
CA GLU A 518 -46.20 25.58 29.98
C GLU A 518 -45.05 26.39 30.59
N ARG A 519 -44.42 25.89 31.67
CA ARG A 519 -43.22 26.52 32.24
C ARG A 519 -42.07 26.57 31.25
N ALA A 520 -41.78 25.46 30.57
CA ALA A 520 -40.73 25.40 29.56
C ALA A 520 -40.99 26.34 28.38
N LYS A 521 -42.25 26.52 27.95
CA LYS A 521 -42.62 27.48 26.91
C LYS A 521 -42.44 28.94 27.33
N ALA A 522 -42.53 29.23 28.62
CA ALA A 522 -42.32 30.56 29.17
C ALA A 522 -40.83 30.95 29.30
N LEU A 523 -39.91 30.00 29.10
CA LEU A 523 -38.47 30.29 29.07
C LEU A 523 -38.13 31.21 27.89
N PRO A 524 -37.19 32.16 28.07
CA PRO A 524 -36.71 32.99 26.97
C PRO A 524 -36.18 32.09 25.86
N GLU A 525 -36.58 32.36 24.61
CA GLU A 525 -35.98 31.71 23.45
C GLU A 525 -34.49 32.02 23.48
N THR A 526 -33.68 30.98 23.78
CA THR A 526 -32.25 31.07 23.60
C THR A 526 -32.05 31.42 22.13
N PRO A 527 -31.46 32.60 21.80
CA PRO A 527 -31.26 32.97 20.41
C PRO A 527 -30.45 31.83 19.81
N VAL A 528 -31.04 31.15 18.82
CA VAL A 528 -30.36 30.09 18.08
C VAL A 528 -29.11 30.77 17.56
N ALA A 529 -27.97 30.50 18.21
CA ALA A 529 -26.68 30.91 17.70
C ALA A 529 -26.64 30.26 16.33
N THR A 530 -26.83 31.08 15.30
CA THR A 530 -26.67 30.69 13.91
C THR A 530 -25.34 29.97 13.89
N PRO A 531 -25.25 28.72 13.40
CA PRO A 531 -24.02 27.96 13.44
C PRO A 531 -22.99 28.74 12.62
N ALA A 532 -22.23 29.59 13.30
CA ALA A 532 -21.06 30.23 12.74
C ALA A 532 -20.19 29.06 12.30
N SER A 533 -19.94 29.03 11.01
CA SER A 533 -19.17 28.04 10.26
C SER A 533 -18.25 27.24 11.17
N ALA A 534 -18.51 25.94 11.27
CA ALA A 534 -17.60 24.97 11.85
C ALA A 534 -16.32 24.95 11.00
N GLU A 535 -15.46 25.94 11.20
CA GLU A 535 -14.04 25.80 10.89
C GLU A 535 -13.50 24.72 11.83
N SER A 536 -13.01 23.67 11.19
CA SER A 536 -12.34 22.53 11.77
C SER A 536 -11.23 22.94 12.74
N SER A 537 -11.52 22.94 14.04
CA SER A 537 -10.51 22.87 15.10
C SER A 537 -10.43 21.43 15.62
N ASP A 538 -10.03 20.51 14.74
CA ASP A 538 -9.49 19.21 15.13
C ASP A 538 -7.98 19.26 14.88
N GLY A 539 -7.22 19.45 15.96
CA GLY A 539 -5.75 19.44 15.93
C GLY A 539 -5.10 20.59 16.70
N GLY A 540 -5.03 20.49 18.03
CA GLY A 540 -4.28 21.44 18.84
C GLY A 540 -4.11 20.96 20.27
N ALA A 541 -2.95 20.37 20.54
CA ALA A 541 -2.47 19.88 21.83
C ALA A 541 -2.77 20.82 23.01
N GLY A 542 -3.02 20.23 24.18
CA GLY A 542 -3.26 20.94 25.42
C GLY A 542 -2.09 21.85 25.79
N GLY A 543 -2.40 23.12 26.03
CA GLY A 543 -1.63 23.97 26.90
C GLY A 543 -1.95 23.60 28.35
N GLU A 544 -0.99 22.98 29.02
CA GLU A 544 -0.91 23.00 30.47
C GLU A 544 -0.73 24.46 30.90
N GLU A 545 -1.71 25.01 31.63
CA GLU A 545 -1.48 26.11 32.56
C GLU A 545 -0.55 25.59 33.66
N GLY A 546 0.75 25.68 33.38
CA GLY A 546 1.81 25.53 34.36
C GLY A 546 1.96 26.81 35.14
N ASP A 547 1.35 26.82 36.32
CA ASP A 547 1.59 27.74 37.43
C ASP A 547 3.10 27.82 37.70
N VAL A 548 3.69 29.00 37.47
CA VAL A 548 5.11 29.29 37.74
C VAL A 548 5.20 29.76 39.21
N PRO A 549 5.83 29.02 40.12
CA PRO A 549 6.09 29.54 41.46
C PRO A 549 7.14 30.66 41.40
N PRO A 550 7.01 31.71 42.24
CA PRO A 550 7.90 32.85 42.20
C PRO A 550 9.31 32.50 42.72
N ASP A 551 10.29 33.15 42.10
CA ASP A 551 11.69 33.25 42.49
C ASP A 551 11.90 33.32 44.01
N ALA A 552 12.71 32.39 44.52
CA ALA A 552 13.45 32.56 45.75
C ALA A 552 14.95 32.57 45.41
N SER A 553 15.47 33.78 45.22
CA SER A 553 16.90 34.05 45.26
C SER A 553 17.44 33.99 46.70
N SER A 554 18.75 33.73 46.80
CA SER A 554 19.65 33.93 47.95
C SER A 554 19.77 32.76 48.95
N ALA A 555 20.89 32.05 48.96
CA ALA A 555 22.10 32.42 49.71
C ALA A 555 23.11 31.26 49.80
N GLU A 556 24.39 31.63 49.69
CA GLU A 556 25.65 30.93 50.06
C GLU A 556 26.16 29.74 49.23
#